data_AF-A0A7Y2XU64-F1
#
_entry.id   AF-A0A7Y2XU64-F1
#
_cell.length_a   1.000
_cell.length_b   1.000
_cell.length_c   1.000
_cell.angle_alpha   90.00
_cell.angle_beta   90.00
_cell.angle_gamma   90.00
#
_symmetry.space_group_name_H-M   'P 1'
#
loop_
_entity.id
_entity.type
_entity.pdbx_description
1 polymer ?
#
loop_
_entity_poly.entity_id
_entity_poly.type
_entity_poly.pdbx_seq_one_letter_code
_entity_poly.pdbx_strand_id
1 'polypeptide(L)'
;MLAEFRDSPDFLHEIAQCYGAVGRGDDAVHALRRATDLDPGHALAWQSLGHQLKVAGNEEGSRQAFEQHFKLSTQHPELVEAVELLRDGKLGKAERIVRDLLKEYPLDVSAMRVLADIGLKMGQLKDACHLLERCLELAPDFHAARHSYAMVLVRQQKAEAALREAEILLAQEPNNPNFLTLKGSILVRIGDHEQALDIYERVLENYPNQARAQMSYGHTLKTVGRLAESIEAYRKCIRLSPEVGEAYWSLANLKTFSFDEEDIEHMRDQVTAEGGDADDQAHLAFALGKALEDRGEYDESFKFYRRGNAIRRIEHRHNPKVNVLEAVRQVRTLDKGFFEQREGWGCDAPDPIFIVGLPRAGSTLLEQILASHSKVEGTSELQDIIAISREIAGKCRENPSGKYPENLVQLTAERFRELGESYLRTTRIQRGDSPFFIDKMPNNFRHIGLIHLILPNSKIIDARRHPMGCCFSGFKQLF
;
A
#
# COMPACT_ATOMS: atom_id res chain seq x y z
N MET A 1 30.71 -30.33 -33.29
CA MET A 1 30.65 -30.27 -31.81
C MET A 1 29.51 -29.38 -31.30
N LEU A 2 29.35 -28.11 -31.71
CA LEU A 2 28.20 -27.28 -31.29
C LEU A 2 26.83 -27.64 -31.92
N ALA A 3 26.80 -28.46 -32.97
CA ALA A 3 25.55 -28.87 -33.63
C ALA A 3 24.78 -29.97 -32.87
N GLU A 4 25.47 -30.78 -32.06
CA GLU A 4 24.86 -31.90 -31.31
C GLU A 4 24.25 -31.48 -29.97
N PHE A 5 24.61 -30.30 -29.44
CA PHE A 5 24.08 -29.75 -28.18
C PHE A 5 22.98 -28.69 -28.37
N ARG A 6 22.60 -28.36 -29.62
CA ARG A 6 21.64 -27.29 -29.93
C ARG A 6 20.25 -27.49 -29.31
N ASP A 7 19.87 -28.75 -29.07
CA ASP A 7 18.57 -29.13 -28.48
C ASP A 7 18.72 -29.73 -27.07
N SER A 8 19.83 -29.49 -26.36
CA SER A 8 19.92 -29.86 -24.93
C SER A 8 19.15 -28.85 -24.07
N PRO A 9 18.27 -29.29 -23.15
CA PRO A 9 17.56 -28.39 -22.23
C PRO A 9 18.49 -27.47 -21.43
N ASP A 10 19.62 -27.98 -20.94
CA ASP A 10 20.61 -27.19 -20.20
C ASP A 10 21.29 -26.14 -21.08
N PHE A 11 21.65 -26.50 -22.32
CA PHE A 11 22.22 -25.55 -23.26
C PHE A 11 21.23 -24.45 -23.64
N LEU A 12 19.95 -24.81 -23.83
CA LEU A 12 18.87 -23.87 -24.12
C LEU A 12 18.58 -22.94 -22.93
N HIS A 13 18.73 -23.42 -21.70
CA HIS A 13 18.62 -22.61 -20.50
C HIS A 13 19.76 -21.58 -20.40
N GLU A 14 21.02 -22.02 -20.57
CA GLU A 14 22.21 -21.16 -20.54
C GLU A 14 22.21 -20.10 -21.64
N ILE A 15 21.87 -20.47 -22.89
CA ILE A 15 21.79 -19.51 -23.99
C ILE A 15 20.66 -18.48 -23.76
N ALA A 16 19.57 -18.89 -23.12
CA ALA A 16 18.50 -17.97 -22.77
C ALA A 16 18.91 -16.98 -21.68
N GLN A 17 19.70 -17.39 -20.69
CA GLN A 17 20.29 -16.46 -19.72
C GLN A 17 21.18 -15.43 -20.42
N CYS A 18 21.99 -15.87 -21.38
CA CYS A 18 22.81 -14.97 -22.21
C CYS A 18 21.94 -13.98 -22.99
N TYR A 19 20.87 -14.45 -23.65
CA TYR A 19 19.92 -13.59 -24.36
C TYR A 19 19.25 -12.57 -23.44
N GLY A 20 18.80 -13.01 -22.26
CA GLY A 20 18.22 -12.13 -21.25
C GLY A 20 19.18 -11.04 -20.79
N ALA A 21 20.45 -11.37 -20.57
CA ALA A 21 21.48 -10.43 -20.13
C ALA A 21 21.80 -9.34 -21.17
N VAL A 22 21.63 -9.62 -22.46
CA VAL A 22 21.85 -8.65 -23.56
C VAL A 22 20.55 -8.00 -24.06
N GLY A 23 19.45 -8.13 -23.31
CA GLY A 23 18.15 -7.51 -23.64
C GLY A 23 17.36 -8.20 -24.76
N ARG A 24 17.77 -9.39 -25.20
CA ARG A 24 17.06 -10.20 -26.21
C ARG A 24 16.00 -11.11 -25.57
N GLY A 25 15.04 -10.49 -24.88
CA GLY A 25 14.01 -11.19 -24.08
C GLY A 25 13.19 -12.20 -24.88
N ASP A 26 12.75 -11.86 -26.09
CA ASP A 26 11.93 -12.76 -26.92
C ASP A 26 12.69 -14.04 -27.32
N ASP A 27 13.97 -13.90 -27.66
CA ASP A 27 14.85 -15.03 -27.96
C ASP A 27 15.07 -15.89 -26.71
N ALA A 28 15.21 -15.27 -25.53
CA ALA A 28 15.32 -15.96 -24.26
C ALA A 28 14.04 -16.77 -23.97
N VAL A 29 12.85 -16.15 -24.10
CA VAL A 29 11.56 -16.83 -23.90
C VAL A 29 11.40 -18.00 -24.88
N HIS A 30 11.76 -17.82 -26.15
CA HIS A 30 11.67 -18.90 -27.15
C HIS A 30 12.58 -20.09 -26.79
N ALA A 31 13.84 -19.82 -26.42
CA ALA A 31 14.78 -20.86 -25.99
C ALA A 31 14.30 -21.57 -24.71
N LEU A 32 13.76 -20.83 -23.74
CA LEU A 32 13.26 -21.39 -22.49
C LEU A 32 12.00 -22.24 -22.67
N ARG A 33 11.05 -21.81 -23.51
CA ARG A 33 9.88 -22.63 -23.87
C ARG A 33 10.33 -23.93 -24.50
N ARG A 34 11.30 -23.87 -25.43
CA ARG A 34 11.87 -25.07 -26.04
C ARG A 34 12.55 -25.97 -25.01
N ALA A 35 13.28 -25.41 -24.04
CA ALA A 35 13.90 -26.17 -22.96
C ALA A 35 12.85 -26.90 -22.11
N THR A 36 11.77 -26.21 -21.70
CA THR A 36 10.69 -26.78 -20.89
C THR A 36 9.81 -27.77 -21.66
N ASP A 37 9.70 -27.64 -22.99
CA ASP A 37 8.99 -28.60 -23.84
C ASP A 37 9.80 -29.92 -23.99
N LEU A 38 11.13 -29.81 -24.08
CA LEU A 38 12.03 -30.96 -24.19
C LEU A 38 12.22 -31.68 -22.86
N ASP A 39 12.29 -30.94 -21.76
CA ASP A 39 12.32 -31.46 -20.40
C ASP A 39 11.37 -30.69 -19.48
N PRO A 40 10.12 -31.18 -19.32
CA PRO A 40 9.16 -30.59 -18.39
C PRO A 40 9.62 -30.59 -16.93
N GLY A 41 10.62 -31.40 -16.56
CA GLY A 41 11.18 -31.48 -15.22
C GLY A 41 12.29 -30.46 -14.94
N HIS A 42 12.67 -29.63 -15.92
CA HIS A 42 13.76 -28.67 -15.77
C HIS A 42 13.35 -27.44 -14.94
N ALA A 43 13.50 -27.54 -13.61
CA ALA A 43 13.02 -26.53 -12.68
C ALA A 43 13.65 -25.14 -12.91
N LEU A 44 14.94 -25.06 -13.27
CA LEU A 44 15.64 -23.77 -13.47
C LEU A 44 15.24 -23.08 -14.77
N ALA A 45 14.93 -23.86 -15.83
CA ALA A 45 14.37 -23.34 -17.06
C ALA A 45 12.97 -22.75 -16.81
N TRP A 46 12.12 -23.42 -16.02
CA TRP A 46 10.82 -22.85 -15.60
C TRP A 46 10.97 -21.56 -14.80
N GLN A 47 11.94 -21.49 -13.87
CA GLN A 47 12.21 -20.27 -13.11
C GLN A 47 12.61 -19.10 -14.03
N SER A 48 13.54 -19.38 -14.95
CA SER A 48 14.07 -18.38 -15.88
C SER A 48 12.99 -17.95 -16.88
N LEU A 49 12.14 -18.87 -17.32
CA LEU A 49 10.98 -18.59 -18.17
C LEU A 49 10.01 -17.67 -17.44
N GLY A 50 9.74 -17.93 -16.15
CA GLY A 50 8.93 -17.06 -15.30
C GLY A 50 9.48 -15.64 -15.25
N HIS A 51 10.78 -15.48 -14.98
CA HIS A 51 11.42 -14.17 -14.98
C HIS A 51 11.30 -13.46 -16.34
N GLN A 52 11.61 -14.13 -17.45
CA GLN A 52 11.56 -13.53 -18.78
C GLN A 52 10.14 -13.19 -19.24
N LEU A 53 9.15 -14.05 -18.95
CA LEU A 53 7.75 -13.74 -19.24
C LEU A 53 7.24 -12.56 -18.41
N LYS A 54 7.69 -12.44 -17.16
CA LYS A 54 7.39 -11.26 -16.34
C LYS A 54 7.97 -10.01 -16.95
N VAL A 55 9.22 -10.09 -17.43
CA VAL A 55 9.90 -9.00 -18.12
C VAL A 55 9.16 -8.59 -19.40
N ALA A 56 8.62 -9.57 -20.13
CA ALA A 56 7.84 -9.35 -21.35
C ALA A 56 6.40 -8.83 -21.09
N GLY A 57 6.01 -8.60 -19.82
CA GLY A 57 4.66 -8.19 -19.45
C GLY A 57 3.61 -9.32 -19.51
N ASN A 58 4.02 -10.57 -19.75
CA ASN A 58 3.13 -11.73 -19.74
C ASN A 58 2.98 -12.28 -18.32
N GLU A 59 2.17 -11.60 -17.50
CA GLU A 59 1.95 -11.92 -16.09
C GLU A 59 1.36 -13.33 -15.88
N GLU A 60 0.43 -13.76 -16.74
CA GLU A 60 -0.18 -15.09 -16.64
C GLU A 60 0.82 -16.20 -16.98
N GLY A 61 1.56 -16.06 -18.08
CA GLY A 61 2.61 -17.01 -18.46
C GLY A 61 3.74 -17.06 -17.43
N SER A 62 4.14 -15.90 -16.90
CA SER A 62 5.11 -15.79 -15.80
C SER A 62 4.64 -16.59 -14.59
N ARG A 63 3.39 -16.40 -14.18
CA ARG A 63 2.78 -17.10 -13.04
C ARG A 63 2.79 -18.60 -13.23
N GLN A 64 2.35 -19.09 -14.40
CA GLN A 64 2.34 -20.51 -14.71
C GLN A 64 3.75 -21.11 -14.65
N ALA A 65 4.75 -20.40 -15.19
CA ALA A 65 6.13 -20.86 -15.16
C ALA A 65 6.72 -20.92 -13.73
N PHE A 66 6.46 -19.92 -12.89
CA PHE A 66 6.86 -19.97 -11.48
C PHE A 66 6.13 -21.05 -10.69
N GLU A 67 4.86 -21.32 -11.01
CA GLU A 67 4.09 -22.40 -10.39
C GLU A 67 4.70 -23.76 -10.73
N GLN A 68 5.07 -23.99 -11.99
CA GLN A 68 5.78 -25.22 -12.38
C GLN A 68 7.15 -25.33 -11.72
N HIS A 69 7.93 -24.24 -11.71
CA HIS A 69 9.20 -24.20 -10.98
C HIS A 69 8.99 -24.61 -9.51
N PHE A 70 8.03 -23.98 -8.82
CA PHE A 70 7.77 -24.24 -7.41
C PHE A 70 7.32 -25.67 -7.16
N LYS A 71 6.45 -26.23 -8.02
CA LYS A 71 6.03 -27.64 -7.98
C LYS A 71 7.21 -28.60 -8.09
N LEU A 72 8.19 -28.29 -8.95
CA LEU A 72 9.37 -29.12 -9.17
C LEU A 72 10.45 -28.94 -8.09
N SER A 73 10.55 -27.74 -7.49
CA SER A 73 11.60 -27.41 -6.51
C SER A 73 11.20 -27.69 -5.06
N THR A 74 9.90 -27.71 -4.75
CA THR A 74 9.43 -27.92 -3.37
C THR A 74 9.64 -29.36 -2.93
N GLN A 75 10.13 -29.54 -1.71
CA GLN A 75 10.20 -30.86 -1.05
C GLN A 75 8.85 -31.25 -0.44
N HIS A 76 7.91 -30.30 -0.35
CA HIS A 76 6.61 -30.45 0.30
C HIS A 76 5.49 -30.11 -0.69
N PRO A 77 4.80 -31.11 -1.26
CA PRO A 77 3.70 -30.89 -2.21
C PRO A 77 2.54 -30.06 -1.64
N GLU A 78 2.30 -30.14 -0.32
CA GLU A 78 1.24 -29.37 0.35
C GLU A 78 1.44 -27.85 0.26
N LEU A 79 2.70 -27.38 0.07
CA LEU A 79 2.96 -25.96 -0.15
C LEU A 79 2.40 -25.46 -1.48
N VAL A 80 2.27 -26.33 -2.48
CA VAL A 80 1.68 -25.98 -3.79
C VAL A 80 0.22 -25.59 -3.59
N GLU A 81 -0.54 -26.41 -2.86
CA GLU A 81 -1.93 -26.11 -2.51
C GLU A 81 -2.02 -24.81 -1.69
N ALA A 82 -1.11 -24.61 -0.73
CA ALA A 82 -1.09 -23.38 0.05
C ALA A 82 -0.86 -22.12 -0.81
N VAL A 83 0.02 -22.19 -1.80
CA VAL A 83 0.29 -21.07 -2.74
C VAL A 83 -0.91 -20.82 -3.64
N GLU A 84 -1.59 -21.87 -4.13
CA GLU A 84 -2.83 -21.73 -4.91
C GLU A 84 -3.95 -21.07 -4.08
N LEU A 85 -4.13 -21.51 -2.83
CA LEU A 85 -5.10 -20.91 -1.90
C LEU A 85 -4.75 -19.45 -1.57
N LEU A 86 -3.46 -19.14 -1.41
CA LEU A 86 -2.97 -17.77 -1.21
C LEU A 86 -3.32 -16.87 -2.41
N ARG A 87 -3.13 -17.38 -3.64
CA ARG A 87 -3.51 -16.68 -4.88
C ARG A 87 -5.02 -16.44 -4.93
N ASP A 88 -5.81 -17.44 -4.60
CA ASP A 88 -7.28 -17.36 -4.56
C ASP A 88 -7.82 -16.47 -3.41
N GLY A 89 -6.95 -15.84 -2.61
CA GLY A 89 -7.34 -15.01 -1.47
C GLY A 89 -7.89 -15.81 -0.28
N LYS A 90 -7.78 -17.14 -0.29
CA LYS A 90 -8.23 -18.04 0.79
C LYS A 90 -7.16 -18.13 1.90
N LEU A 91 -6.76 -16.96 2.41
CA LEU A 91 -5.59 -16.79 3.29
C LEU A 91 -5.62 -17.70 4.53
N GLY A 92 -6.77 -17.83 5.20
CA GLY A 92 -6.87 -18.65 6.41
C GLY A 92 -6.70 -20.16 6.16
N LYS A 93 -7.05 -20.66 4.96
CA LYS A 93 -6.80 -22.07 4.59
C LYS A 93 -5.33 -22.26 4.27
N ALA A 94 -4.75 -21.37 3.47
CA ALA A 94 -3.32 -21.38 3.16
C ALA A 94 -2.47 -21.33 4.43
N GLU A 95 -2.80 -20.42 5.36
CA GLU A 95 -2.08 -20.26 6.63
C GLU A 95 -2.08 -21.55 7.44
N ARG A 96 -3.21 -22.26 7.50
CA ARG A 96 -3.33 -23.51 8.24
C ARG A 96 -2.39 -24.58 7.70
N ILE A 97 -2.39 -24.79 6.38
CA ILE A 97 -1.51 -25.79 5.73
C ILE A 97 -0.04 -25.48 6.05
N VAL A 98 0.38 -24.22 5.83
CA VAL A 98 1.79 -23.85 6.03
C VAL A 98 2.20 -23.93 7.51
N ARG A 99 1.31 -23.56 8.44
CA ARG A 99 1.58 -23.70 9.87
C ARG A 99 1.66 -25.15 10.33
N ASP A 100 0.81 -26.04 9.80
CA ASP A 100 0.86 -27.46 10.14
C ASP A 100 2.17 -28.08 9.61
N LEU A 101 2.60 -27.71 8.40
CA LEU A 101 3.90 -28.12 7.87
C LEU A 101 5.08 -27.62 8.73
N LEU A 102 5.08 -26.34 9.13
CA LEU A 102 6.14 -25.77 9.96
C LEU A 102 6.21 -26.36 11.39
N LYS A 103 5.17 -27.05 11.87
CA LYS A 103 5.26 -27.81 13.13
C LYS A 103 6.12 -29.05 12.98
N GLU A 104 6.05 -29.71 11.82
CA GLU A 104 6.82 -30.92 11.53
C GLU A 104 8.22 -30.57 11.00
N TYR A 105 8.32 -29.53 10.17
CA TYR A 105 9.54 -29.06 9.52
C TYR A 105 9.82 -27.58 9.86
N PRO A 106 10.25 -27.27 11.10
CA PRO A 106 10.37 -25.90 11.59
C PRO A 106 11.49 -25.07 10.94
N LEU A 107 12.34 -25.67 10.10
CA LEU A 107 13.43 -24.99 9.38
C LEU A 107 13.21 -24.95 7.86
N ASP A 108 12.03 -25.33 7.37
CA ASP A 108 11.75 -25.25 5.94
C ASP A 108 11.62 -23.79 5.49
N VAL A 109 12.62 -23.33 4.73
CA VAL A 109 12.73 -21.94 4.27
C VAL A 109 11.63 -21.55 3.28
N SER A 110 11.10 -22.51 2.50
CA SER A 110 10.01 -22.25 1.54
C SER A 110 8.69 -22.02 2.27
N ALA A 111 8.39 -22.84 3.27
CA ALA A 111 7.24 -22.71 4.14
C ALA A 111 7.30 -21.41 4.96
N MET A 112 8.47 -21.06 5.51
CA MET A 112 8.67 -19.76 6.19
C MET A 112 8.35 -18.58 5.27
N ARG A 113 8.87 -18.60 4.03
CA ARG A 113 8.60 -17.55 3.03
C ARG A 113 7.11 -17.47 2.69
N VAL A 114 6.45 -18.60 2.42
CA VAL A 114 5.00 -18.62 2.10
C VAL A 114 4.17 -18.12 3.28
N LEU A 115 4.49 -18.51 4.52
CA LEU A 115 3.81 -18.00 5.71
C LEU A 115 4.02 -16.50 5.89
N ALA A 116 5.22 -16.00 5.58
CA ALA A 116 5.49 -14.56 5.60
C ALA A 116 4.71 -13.80 4.51
N ASP A 117 4.57 -14.35 3.29
CA ASP A 117 3.75 -13.75 2.23
C ASP A 117 2.26 -13.70 2.62
N ILE A 118 1.76 -14.75 3.28
CA ILE A 118 0.41 -14.76 3.88
C ILE A 118 0.30 -13.66 4.94
N GLY A 119 1.26 -13.58 5.86
CA GLY A 119 1.32 -12.56 6.90
C GLY A 119 1.36 -11.14 6.32
N LEU A 120 2.12 -10.92 5.25
CA LEU A 120 2.18 -9.66 4.51
C LEU A 120 0.81 -9.27 3.95
N LYS A 121 0.08 -10.20 3.31
CA LYS A 121 -1.29 -9.96 2.83
C LYS A 121 -2.29 -9.72 3.96
N MET A 122 -2.11 -10.36 5.11
CA MET A 122 -2.96 -10.17 6.29
C MET A 122 -2.59 -8.92 7.12
N GLY A 123 -1.52 -8.21 6.77
CA GLY A 123 -1.01 -7.07 7.53
C GLY A 123 -0.28 -7.44 8.83
N GLN A 124 0.05 -8.71 9.04
CA GLN A 124 0.85 -9.22 10.16
C GLN A 124 2.35 -8.98 9.92
N LEU A 125 2.72 -7.71 9.75
CA LEU A 125 4.05 -7.33 9.27
C LEU A 125 5.19 -7.75 10.21
N LYS A 126 4.96 -7.77 11.53
CA LYS A 126 6.00 -8.14 12.51
C LYS A 126 6.38 -9.61 12.39
N ASP A 127 5.38 -10.49 12.34
CA ASP A 127 5.60 -11.93 12.25
C ASP A 127 6.20 -12.31 10.90
N ALA A 128 5.72 -11.70 9.80
CA ALA A 128 6.30 -11.87 8.48
C ALA A 128 7.79 -11.45 8.43
N CYS A 129 8.14 -10.34 9.10
CA CYS A 129 9.52 -9.86 9.20
C CYS A 129 10.43 -10.88 9.89
N HIS A 130 10.03 -11.37 11.08
CA HIS A 130 10.83 -12.36 11.81
C HIS A 130 10.98 -13.69 11.04
N LEU A 131 9.92 -14.13 10.36
CA LEU A 131 9.97 -15.34 9.53
C LEU A 131 10.96 -15.18 8.37
N LEU A 132 10.99 -14.03 7.71
CA LEU A 132 11.90 -13.76 6.60
C LEU A 132 13.34 -13.53 7.05
N GLU A 133 13.55 -12.88 8.19
CA GLU A 133 14.87 -12.80 8.82
C GLU A 133 15.43 -14.20 9.08
N ARG A 134 14.63 -15.06 9.73
CA ARG A 134 15.03 -16.44 9.99
C ARG A 134 15.25 -17.25 8.71
N CYS A 135 14.42 -17.04 7.70
CA CYS A 135 14.55 -17.65 6.37
C CYS A 135 15.91 -17.29 5.74
N LEU A 136 16.30 -16.01 5.80
CA LEU A 136 17.55 -15.52 5.22
C LEU A 136 18.79 -15.85 6.06
N GLU A 137 18.66 -16.08 7.37
CA GLU A 137 19.72 -16.67 8.20
C GLU A 137 20.04 -18.11 7.77
N LEU A 138 19.01 -18.89 7.43
CA LEU A 138 19.15 -20.29 7.02
C LEU A 138 19.56 -20.42 5.55
N ALA A 139 19.09 -19.52 4.69
CA ALA A 139 19.36 -19.50 3.26
C ALA A 139 19.64 -18.06 2.77
N PRO A 140 20.88 -17.55 2.92
CA PRO A 140 21.23 -16.18 2.53
C PRO A 140 21.00 -15.87 1.05
N ASP A 141 21.14 -16.85 0.16
CA ASP A 141 20.95 -16.68 -1.29
C ASP A 141 19.51 -16.90 -1.75
N PHE A 142 18.53 -16.95 -0.83
CA PHE A 142 17.13 -17.12 -1.20
C PHE A 142 16.50 -15.79 -1.68
N HIS A 143 16.72 -15.45 -2.96
CA HIS A 143 16.33 -14.16 -3.54
C HIS A 143 14.84 -13.84 -3.38
N ALA A 144 13.96 -14.83 -3.56
CA ALA A 144 12.52 -14.65 -3.38
C ALA A 144 12.17 -14.24 -1.94
N ALA A 145 12.82 -14.83 -0.93
CA ALA A 145 12.63 -14.42 0.46
C ALA A 145 13.19 -13.02 0.72
N ARG A 146 14.34 -12.67 0.15
CA ARG A 146 14.93 -11.33 0.28
C ARG A 146 14.07 -10.24 -0.35
N HIS A 147 13.47 -10.51 -1.51
CA HIS A 147 12.49 -9.63 -2.13
C HIS A 147 11.26 -9.42 -1.23
N SER A 148 10.65 -10.51 -0.72
CA SER A 148 9.54 -10.41 0.25
C SER A 148 9.95 -9.64 1.50
N TYR A 149 11.20 -9.80 1.98
CA TYR A 149 11.71 -9.10 3.15
C TYR A 149 11.81 -7.60 2.93
N ALA A 150 12.37 -7.17 1.81
CA ALA A 150 12.39 -5.76 1.40
C ALA A 150 10.97 -5.16 1.34
N MET A 151 9.99 -5.90 0.78
CA MET A 151 8.59 -5.45 0.75
C MET A 151 7.96 -5.30 2.14
N VAL A 152 8.26 -6.23 3.07
CA VAL A 152 7.80 -6.15 4.46
C VAL A 152 8.42 -4.94 5.16
N LEU A 153 9.73 -4.70 4.98
CA LEU A 153 10.43 -3.55 5.54
C LEU A 153 9.85 -2.22 5.03
N VAL A 154 9.53 -2.15 3.74
CA VAL A 154 8.82 -1.03 3.11
C VAL A 154 7.47 -0.79 3.81
N ARG A 155 6.66 -1.83 4.01
CA ARG A 155 5.36 -1.73 4.70
C ARG A 155 5.50 -1.34 6.17
N GLN A 156 6.62 -1.68 6.81
CA GLN A 156 6.98 -1.26 8.18
C GLN A 156 7.59 0.15 8.25
N GLN A 157 7.67 0.89 7.15
CA GLN A 157 8.32 2.22 7.08
C GLN A 157 9.82 2.20 7.42
N LYS A 158 10.50 1.06 7.20
CA LYS A 158 11.95 0.89 7.36
C LYS A 158 12.65 0.93 5.99
N ALA A 159 12.52 2.06 5.29
CA ALA A 159 12.88 2.15 3.88
C ALA A 159 14.39 2.02 3.62
N GLU A 160 15.25 2.52 4.52
CA GLU A 160 16.71 2.39 4.41
C GLU A 160 17.17 0.94 4.55
N ALA A 161 16.51 0.16 5.41
CA ALA A 161 16.77 -1.27 5.53
C ALA A 161 16.33 -2.00 4.27
N ALA A 162 15.16 -1.68 3.73
CA ALA A 162 14.68 -2.25 2.47
C ALA A 162 15.62 -1.95 1.30
N LEU A 163 16.18 -0.74 1.26
CA LEU A 163 17.13 -0.33 0.21
C LEU A 163 18.38 -1.22 0.21
N ARG A 164 18.95 -1.52 1.38
CA ARG A 164 20.10 -2.43 1.50
C ARG A 164 19.78 -3.83 0.97
N GLU A 165 18.58 -4.34 1.26
CA GLU A 165 18.16 -5.65 0.77
C GLU A 165 18.00 -5.68 -0.76
N ALA A 166 17.48 -4.60 -1.35
CA ALA A 166 17.41 -4.45 -2.80
C ALA A 166 18.82 -4.32 -3.44
N GLU A 167 19.77 -3.67 -2.78
CA GLU A 167 21.16 -3.56 -3.24
C GLU A 167 21.88 -4.90 -3.22
N ILE A 168 21.63 -5.76 -2.23
CA ILE A 168 22.16 -7.13 -2.20
C ILE A 168 21.67 -7.94 -3.41
N LEU A 169 20.37 -7.83 -3.74
CA LEU A 169 19.80 -8.47 -4.93
C LEU A 169 20.44 -7.95 -6.24
N LEU A 170 20.62 -6.64 -6.34
CA LEU A 170 21.22 -5.99 -7.52
C LEU A 170 22.73 -6.24 -7.63
N ALA A 171 23.44 -6.52 -6.54
CA ALA A 171 24.85 -6.89 -6.61
C ALA A 171 25.05 -8.23 -7.34
N GLN A 172 24.08 -9.13 -7.26
CA GLN A 172 24.10 -10.40 -7.97
C GLN A 172 23.55 -10.29 -9.39
N GLU A 173 22.46 -9.53 -9.58
CA GLU A 173 21.83 -9.33 -10.89
C GLU A 173 21.60 -7.83 -11.20
N PRO A 174 22.65 -7.09 -11.65
CA PRO A 174 22.61 -5.62 -11.76
C PRO A 174 21.60 -5.04 -12.76
N ASN A 175 21.13 -5.88 -13.69
CA ASN A 175 20.19 -5.52 -14.75
C ASN A 175 18.81 -6.15 -14.57
N ASN A 176 18.54 -6.84 -13.45
CA ASN A 176 17.25 -7.48 -13.24
C ASN A 176 16.15 -6.41 -13.05
N PRO A 177 15.16 -6.31 -13.97
CA PRO A 177 14.17 -5.24 -13.92
C PRO A 177 13.25 -5.33 -12.70
N ASN A 178 13.06 -6.52 -12.12
CA ASN A 178 12.26 -6.66 -10.89
C ASN A 178 12.99 -6.02 -9.70
N PHE A 179 14.30 -6.23 -9.57
CA PHE A 179 15.09 -5.66 -8.48
C PHE A 179 15.31 -4.16 -8.67
N LEU A 180 15.49 -3.71 -9.92
CA LEU A 180 15.53 -2.29 -10.25
C LEU A 180 14.20 -1.61 -9.90
N THR A 181 13.06 -2.20 -10.30
CA THR A 181 11.72 -1.68 -9.97
C THR A 181 11.48 -1.66 -8.46
N LEU A 182 11.91 -2.70 -7.73
CA LEU A 182 11.86 -2.73 -6.27
C LEU A 182 12.65 -1.56 -5.67
N LYS A 183 13.91 -1.37 -6.10
CA LYS A 183 14.74 -0.23 -5.67
C LYS A 183 14.06 1.11 -5.98
N GLY A 184 13.56 1.30 -7.21
CA GLY A 184 12.81 2.49 -7.61
C GLY A 184 11.62 2.77 -6.67
N SER A 185 10.83 1.75 -6.34
CA SER A 185 9.68 1.89 -5.43
C SER A 185 10.09 2.27 -4.00
N ILE A 186 11.25 1.80 -3.54
CA ILE A 186 11.83 2.15 -2.23
C ILE A 186 12.32 3.60 -2.26
N LEU A 187 13.00 4.02 -3.33
CA LEU A 187 13.50 5.38 -3.53
C LEU A 187 12.36 6.42 -3.52
N VAL A 188 11.23 6.11 -4.18
CA VAL A 188 10.04 6.95 -4.12
C VAL A 188 9.55 7.16 -2.69
N ARG A 189 9.62 6.12 -1.84
CA ARG A 189 9.16 6.18 -0.45
C ARG A 189 10.08 6.96 0.47
N ILE A 190 11.38 7.03 0.18
CA ILE A 190 12.33 7.89 0.91
C ILE A 190 12.33 9.34 0.39
N GLY A 191 11.60 9.62 -0.69
CA GLY A 191 11.53 10.95 -1.30
C GLY A 191 12.60 11.24 -2.34
N ASP A 192 13.43 10.24 -2.69
CA ASP A 192 14.44 10.36 -3.76
C ASP A 192 13.81 10.05 -5.11
N HIS A 193 13.01 11.00 -5.59
CA HIS A 193 12.24 10.85 -6.81
C HIS A 193 13.11 10.91 -8.07
N GLU A 194 14.23 11.64 -8.05
CA GLU A 194 15.12 11.76 -9.21
C GLU A 194 15.81 10.43 -9.52
N GLN A 195 16.45 9.79 -8.52
CA GLN A 195 17.06 8.48 -8.75
C GLN A 195 16.02 7.41 -9.10
N ALA A 196 14.81 7.51 -8.55
CA ALA A 196 13.73 6.60 -8.94
C ALA A 196 13.34 6.75 -10.42
N LEU A 197 13.26 7.98 -10.93
CA LEU A 197 12.97 8.25 -12.35
C LEU A 197 14.09 7.68 -13.24
N ASP A 198 15.36 7.91 -12.92
CA ASP A 198 16.48 7.36 -13.69
C ASP A 198 16.41 5.83 -13.79
N ILE A 199 16.06 5.16 -12.68
CA ILE A 199 15.90 3.71 -12.66
C ILE A 199 14.72 3.28 -13.53
N TYR A 200 13.56 3.93 -13.42
CA TYR A 200 12.40 3.58 -14.23
C TYR A 200 12.64 3.84 -15.72
N GLU A 201 13.28 4.95 -16.08
CA GLU A 201 13.67 5.27 -17.46
C GLU A 201 14.57 4.17 -18.01
N ARG A 202 15.64 3.79 -17.29
CA ARG A 202 16.53 2.68 -17.70
C ARG A 202 15.77 1.34 -17.82
N VAL A 203 14.87 1.02 -16.90
CA VAL A 203 14.06 -0.21 -16.98
C VAL A 203 13.18 -0.18 -18.23
N LEU A 204 12.51 0.93 -18.49
CA LEU A 204 11.56 1.07 -19.60
C LEU A 204 12.23 1.23 -20.96
N GLU A 205 13.48 1.70 -21.02
CA GLU A 205 14.31 1.69 -22.23
C GLU A 205 14.66 0.27 -22.66
N ASN A 206 15.05 -0.58 -21.72
CA ASN A 206 15.46 -1.97 -22.00
C ASN A 206 14.27 -2.92 -22.07
N TYR A 207 13.19 -2.62 -21.34
CA TYR A 207 12.01 -3.46 -21.19
C TYR A 207 10.73 -2.60 -21.34
N PRO A 208 10.38 -2.20 -22.57
CA PRO A 208 9.32 -1.22 -22.81
C PRO A 208 7.92 -1.71 -22.46
N ASN A 209 7.70 -3.04 -22.43
CA ASN A 209 6.40 -3.67 -22.25
C ASN A 209 6.05 -3.96 -20.77
N GLN A 210 6.51 -3.09 -19.86
CA GLN A 210 6.36 -3.27 -18.42
C GLN A 210 5.24 -2.37 -17.85
N ALA A 211 3.99 -2.83 -17.89
CA ALA A 211 2.83 -2.04 -17.49
C ALA A 211 2.93 -1.51 -16.05
N ARG A 212 3.36 -2.35 -15.08
CA ARG A 212 3.54 -1.94 -13.67
C ARG A 212 4.67 -0.93 -13.46
N ALA A 213 5.74 -1.04 -14.27
CA ALA A 213 6.82 -0.05 -14.23
C ALA A 213 6.36 1.29 -14.83
N GLN A 214 5.60 1.27 -15.94
CA GLN A 214 4.97 2.47 -16.50
C GLN A 214 4.05 3.17 -15.49
N MET A 215 3.25 2.40 -14.74
CA MET A 215 2.41 2.93 -13.67
C MET A 215 3.23 3.62 -12.57
N SER A 216 4.25 2.93 -12.05
CA SER A 216 5.12 3.45 -10.98
C SER A 216 5.91 4.69 -11.45
N TYR A 217 6.36 4.68 -12.71
CA TYR A 217 6.97 5.83 -13.36
C TYR A 217 5.99 7.01 -13.44
N GLY A 218 4.75 6.77 -13.87
CA GLY A 218 3.68 7.75 -13.90
C GLY A 218 3.38 8.38 -12.54
N HIS A 219 3.33 7.59 -11.46
CA HIS A 219 3.14 8.11 -10.10
C HIS A 219 4.31 9.00 -9.67
N THR A 220 5.53 8.60 -10.02
CA THR A 220 6.75 9.35 -9.68
C THR A 220 6.78 10.68 -10.44
N LEU A 221 6.51 10.67 -11.74
CA LEU A 221 6.38 11.87 -12.58
C LEU A 221 5.32 12.84 -12.06
N LYS A 222 4.16 12.32 -11.64
CA LYS A 222 3.10 13.12 -11.02
C LYS A 222 3.59 13.80 -9.75
N THR A 223 4.34 13.08 -8.91
CA THR A 223 4.86 13.59 -7.63
C THR A 223 5.84 14.75 -7.84
N VAL A 224 6.69 14.68 -8.87
CA VAL A 224 7.62 15.76 -9.22
C VAL A 224 7.01 16.85 -10.11
N GLY A 225 5.70 16.78 -10.41
CA GLY A 225 4.99 17.79 -11.19
C GLY A 225 5.13 17.68 -12.72
N ARG A 226 5.78 16.63 -13.24
CA ARG A 226 5.90 16.32 -14.69
C ARG A 226 4.59 15.71 -15.24
N LEU A 227 3.51 16.51 -15.21
CA LEU A 227 2.14 16.03 -15.42
C LEU A 227 1.87 15.45 -16.83
N ALA A 228 2.38 16.10 -17.88
CA ALA A 228 2.16 15.63 -19.26
C ALA A 228 2.79 14.25 -19.49
N GLU A 229 4.00 14.04 -18.97
CA GLU A 229 4.71 12.76 -19.07
C GLU A 229 4.05 11.68 -18.21
N SER A 230 3.51 12.07 -17.04
CA SER A 230 2.74 11.17 -16.18
C SER A 230 1.50 10.63 -16.90
N ILE A 231 0.78 11.49 -17.63
CA ILE A 231 -0.36 11.09 -18.46
C ILE A 231 0.07 10.10 -19.54
N GLU A 232 1.17 10.36 -20.25
CA GLU A 232 1.66 9.43 -21.27
C GLU A 232 2.08 8.08 -20.67
N ALA A 233 2.71 8.08 -19.50
CA ALA A 233 3.08 6.85 -18.79
C ALA A 233 1.84 6.02 -18.39
N TYR A 234 0.78 6.65 -17.86
CA TYR A 234 -0.47 5.93 -17.58
C TYR A 234 -1.15 5.42 -18.85
N ARG A 235 -1.15 6.20 -19.94
CA ARG A 235 -1.69 5.78 -21.25
C ARG A 235 -0.91 4.57 -21.80
N LYS A 236 0.42 4.54 -21.66
CA LYS A 236 1.24 3.37 -22.01
C LYS A 236 0.89 2.16 -21.14
N CYS A 237 0.72 2.34 -19.83
CA CYS A 237 0.28 1.28 -18.93
C CYS A 237 -1.05 0.66 -19.40
N ILE A 238 -2.04 1.50 -19.72
CA ILE A 238 -3.36 1.07 -20.22
C ILE A 238 -3.25 0.31 -21.55
N ARG A 239 -2.42 0.78 -22.49
CA ARG A 239 -2.21 0.07 -23.77
C ARG A 239 -1.56 -1.30 -23.60
N LEU A 240 -0.68 -1.46 -22.60
CA LEU A 240 0.00 -2.72 -22.32
C LEU A 240 -0.90 -3.70 -21.55
N SER A 241 -1.67 -3.20 -20.59
CA SER A 241 -2.55 -4.00 -19.74
C SER A 241 -3.83 -3.21 -19.42
N PRO A 242 -4.86 -3.31 -20.27
CA PRO A 242 -6.13 -2.59 -20.11
C PRO A 242 -6.87 -2.91 -18.80
N GLU A 243 -6.56 -4.04 -18.17
CA GLU A 243 -7.13 -4.48 -16.90
C GLU A 243 -6.58 -3.73 -15.67
N VAL A 244 -5.47 -3.00 -15.80
CA VAL A 244 -4.85 -2.25 -14.70
C VAL A 244 -5.69 -1.02 -14.38
N GLY A 245 -6.69 -1.21 -13.52
CA GLY A 245 -7.65 -0.18 -13.14
C GLY A 245 -6.99 1.01 -12.46
N GLU A 246 -5.90 0.78 -11.73
CA GLU A 246 -5.16 1.83 -11.04
C GLU A 246 -4.65 2.93 -12.00
N ALA A 247 -4.32 2.60 -13.25
CA ALA A 247 -3.89 3.59 -14.24
C ALA A 247 -5.04 4.53 -14.65
N TYR A 248 -6.23 3.98 -14.93
CA TYR A 248 -7.44 4.77 -15.19
C TYR A 248 -7.81 5.62 -13.97
N TRP A 249 -7.81 5.04 -12.78
CA TRP A 249 -8.13 5.78 -11.56
C TRP A 249 -7.11 6.91 -11.29
N SER A 250 -5.83 6.67 -11.57
CA SER A 250 -4.78 7.68 -11.44
C SER A 250 -5.00 8.86 -12.39
N LEU A 251 -5.40 8.59 -13.65
CA LEU A 251 -5.79 9.60 -14.63
C LEU A 251 -7.05 10.37 -14.20
N ALA A 252 -8.10 9.67 -13.73
CA ALA A 252 -9.36 10.26 -13.27
C ALA A 252 -9.17 11.26 -12.12
N ASN A 253 -8.11 11.07 -11.31
CA ASN A 253 -7.76 11.95 -10.20
C ASN A 253 -6.93 13.18 -10.61
N LEU A 254 -6.53 13.30 -11.88
CA LEU A 254 -5.86 14.49 -12.39
C LEU A 254 -6.91 15.56 -12.71
N LYS A 255 -6.82 16.72 -12.05
CA LYS A 255 -7.81 17.80 -12.18
C LYS A 255 -8.00 18.33 -13.61
N THR A 256 -6.97 18.20 -14.44
CA THR A 256 -6.92 18.76 -15.80
C THR A 256 -7.15 17.70 -16.88
N PHE A 257 -7.46 16.47 -16.49
CA PHE A 257 -7.64 15.36 -17.42
C PHE A 257 -9.13 15.01 -17.56
N SER A 258 -9.52 14.58 -18.74
CA SER A 258 -10.87 14.08 -19.03
C SER A 258 -10.76 12.94 -20.03
N PHE A 259 -11.57 11.90 -19.85
CA PHE A 259 -11.60 10.73 -20.72
C PHE A 259 -12.43 10.99 -21.98
N ASP A 260 -11.96 10.47 -23.11
CA ASP A 260 -12.70 10.47 -24.36
C ASP A 260 -13.68 9.29 -24.44
N GLU A 261 -14.45 9.17 -25.53
CA GLU A 261 -15.46 8.10 -25.68
C GLU A 261 -14.82 6.71 -25.71
N GLU A 262 -13.68 6.57 -26.37
CA GLU A 262 -12.95 5.31 -26.50
C GLU A 262 -12.48 4.81 -25.13
N ASP A 263 -11.97 5.71 -24.29
CA ASP A 263 -11.63 5.40 -22.90
C ASP A 263 -12.80 4.87 -22.07
N ILE A 264 -13.97 5.50 -22.23
CA ILE A 264 -15.17 5.11 -21.48
C ILE A 264 -15.68 3.75 -21.95
N GLU A 265 -15.67 3.49 -23.26
CA GLU A 265 -16.01 2.20 -23.83
C GLU A 265 -15.04 1.11 -23.36
N HIS A 266 -13.74 1.38 -23.40
CA HIS A 266 -12.72 0.45 -22.87
C HIS A 266 -12.93 0.16 -21.38
N MET A 267 -13.16 1.17 -20.54
CA MET A 267 -13.46 0.94 -19.13
C MET A 267 -14.73 0.11 -18.94
N ARG A 268 -15.78 0.34 -19.76
CA ARG A 268 -17.02 -0.45 -19.70
C ARG A 268 -16.78 -1.91 -20.06
N ASP A 269 -15.94 -2.20 -21.04
CA ASP A 269 -15.59 -3.57 -21.43
C ASP A 269 -14.78 -4.31 -20.37
N GLN A 270 -13.92 -3.59 -19.62
CA GLN A 270 -13.07 -4.17 -18.57
C GLN A 270 -13.79 -4.34 -17.22
N VAL A 271 -14.86 -3.57 -16.97
CA VAL A 271 -15.67 -3.74 -15.75
C VAL A 271 -16.55 -4.96 -15.90
N THR A 272 -16.19 -6.04 -15.21
CA THR A 272 -16.93 -7.31 -15.27
C THR A 272 -18.00 -7.39 -14.19
N ALA A 273 -19.07 -8.18 -14.36
CA ALA A 273 -20.06 -8.37 -13.31
C ALA A 273 -19.51 -9.24 -12.16
N GLU A 274 -18.83 -10.34 -12.51
CA GLU A 274 -18.26 -11.35 -11.64
C GLU A 274 -16.88 -11.76 -12.18
N GLY A 275 -15.78 -11.30 -11.55
CA GLY A 275 -14.43 -11.64 -11.98
C GLY A 275 -13.42 -10.50 -11.82
N GLY A 276 -12.16 -10.80 -12.14
CA GLY A 276 -11.05 -9.85 -12.06
C GLY A 276 -10.49 -9.65 -10.65
N ASP A 277 -9.39 -8.90 -10.57
CA ASP A 277 -8.82 -8.45 -9.31
C ASP A 277 -9.72 -7.38 -8.66
N ALA A 278 -9.98 -7.51 -7.36
CA ALA A 278 -10.91 -6.64 -6.66
C ALA A 278 -10.42 -5.18 -6.60
N ASP A 279 -9.10 -4.96 -6.49
CA ASP A 279 -8.52 -3.62 -6.49
C ASP A 279 -8.74 -2.96 -7.85
N ASP A 280 -8.38 -3.66 -8.93
CA ASP A 280 -8.53 -3.15 -10.30
C ASP A 280 -9.98 -2.88 -10.66
N GLN A 281 -10.91 -3.79 -10.31
CA GLN A 281 -12.34 -3.59 -10.56
C GLN A 281 -12.92 -2.41 -9.77
N ALA A 282 -12.44 -2.18 -8.54
CA ALA A 282 -12.82 -0.98 -7.80
C ALA A 282 -12.25 0.29 -8.46
N HIS A 283 -10.98 0.29 -8.84
CA HIS A 283 -10.35 1.42 -9.52
C HIS A 283 -11.06 1.80 -10.82
N LEU A 284 -11.36 0.82 -11.69
CA LEU A 284 -12.11 1.02 -12.93
C LEU A 284 -13.50 1.60 -12.65
N ALA A 285 -14.22 1.09 -11.65
CA ALA A 285 -15.55 1.59 -11.30
C ALA A 285 -15.50 3.06 -10.83
N PHE A 286 -14.50 3.45 -10.03
CA PHE A 286 -14.33 4.85 -9.64
C PHE A 286 -13.91 5.75 -10.81
N ALA A 287 -13.03 5.28 -11.69
CA ALA A 287 -12.59 6.02 -12.88
C ALA A 287 -13.76 6.26 -13.85
N LEU A 288 -14.54 5.22 -14.13
CA LEU A 288 -15.73 5.31 -14.98
C LEU A 288 -16.82 6.17 -14.37
N GLY A 289 -17.06 6.04 -13.06
CA GLY A 289 -17.97 6.90 -12.32
C GLY A 289 -17.59 8.38 -12.46
N LYS A 290 -16.30 8.70 -12.36
CA LYS A 290 -15.77 10.06 -12.54
C LYS A 290 -15.88 10.55 -13.97
N ALA A 291 -15.54 9.72 -14.95
CA ALA A 291 -15.62 10.06 -16.37
C ALA A 291 -17.06 10.42 -16.79
N LEU A 292 -18.05 9.63 -16.35
CA LEU A 292 -19.47 9.88 -16.63
C LEU A 292 -20.00 11.12 -15.90
N GLU A 293 -19.53 11.37 -14.67
CA GLU A 293 -19.88 12.60 -13.94
C GLU A 293 -19.39 13.86 -14.67
N ASP A 294 -18.18 13.83 -15.22
CA ASP A 294 -17.62 14.96 -15.96
C ASP A 294 -18.37 15.26 -17.26
N ARG A 295 -19.13 14.28 -17.78
CA ARG A 295 -20.05 14.44 -18.91
C ARG A 295 -21.48 14.82 -18.50
N GLY A 296 -21.77 14.88 -17.20
CA GLY A 296 -23.11 15.14 -16.69
C GLY A 296 -24.04 13.92 -16.69
N GLU A 297 -23.53 12.71 -16.93
CA GLU A 297 -24.29 11.45 -16.89
C GLU A 297 -24.39 10.91 -15.45
N TYR A 298 -25.07 11.68 -14.58
CA TYR A 298 -25.03 11.44 -13.13
C TYR A 298 -25.66 10.12 -12.68
N ASP A 299 -26.72 9.66 -13.35
CA ASP A 299 -27.41 8.41 -12.97
C ASP A 299 -26.51 7.19 -13.20
N GLU A 300 -25.82 7.12 -14.35
CA GLU A 300 -24.86 6.06 -14.64
C GLU A 300 -23.61 6.19 -13.77
N SER A 301 -23.07 7.40 -13.62
CA SER A 301 -21.95 7.67 -12.72
C SER A 301 -22.18 7.10 -11.31
N PHE A 302 -23.37 7.33 -10.75
CA PHE A 302 -23.70 6.85 -9.40
C PHE A 302 -23.72 5.32 -9.31
N LYS A 303 -24.12 4.61 -10.38
CA LYS A 303 -24.10 3.13 -10.40
C LYS A 303 -22.67 2.62 -10.26
N PHE A 304 -21.71 3.22 -10.96
CA PHE A 304 -20.31 2.80 -10.89
C PHE A 304 -19.65 3.18 -9.56
N TYR A 305 -19.91 4.36 -9.01
CA TYR A 305 -19.47 4.69 -7.65
C TYR A 305 -20.04 3.71 -6.60
N ARG A 306 -21.32 3.33 -6.73
CA ARG A 306 -21.95 2.34 -5.85
C ARG A 306 -21.27 0.97 -5.96
N ARG A 307 -20.93 0.55 -7.18
CA ARG A 307 -20.21 -0.72 -7.44
C ARG A 307 -18.82 -0.70 -6.78
N GLY A 308 -18.01 0.33 -7.02
CA GLY A 308 -16.68 0.46 -6.41
C GLY A 308 -16.74 0.41 -4.88
N ASN A 309 -17.71 1.13 -4.28
CA ASN A 309 -17.94 1.07 -2.83
C ASN A 309 -18.42 -0.31 -2.34
N ALA A 310 -19.21 -1.05 -3.13
CA ALA A 310 -19.66 -2.38 -2.77
C ALA A 310 -18.49 -3.38 -2.71
N ILE A 311 -17.56 -3.29 -3.66
CA ILE A 311 -16.31 -4.09 -3.66
C ILE A 311 -15.49 -3.78 -2.41
N ARG A 312 -15.20 -2.49 -2.15
CA ARG A 312 -14.40 -2.06 -0.98
C ARG A 312 -15.05 -2.40 0.36
N ARG A 313 -16.38 -2.44 0.42
CA ARG A 313 -17.12 -2.82 1.62
C ARG A 313 -16.88 -4.28 2.04
N ILE A 314 -16.55 -5.18 1.11
CA ILE A 314 -16.24 -6.58 1.44
C ILE A 314 -14.96 -6.66 2.29
N GLU A 315 -13.97 -5.83 1.97
CA GLU A 315 -12.70 -5.74 2.70
C GLU A 315 -12.86 -5.02 4.05
N HIS A 316 -13.78 -4.04 4.12
CA HIS A 316 -13.93 -3.16 5.26
C HIS A 316 -15.11 -3.56 6.15
N ARG A 317 -14.83 -4.15 7.31
CA ARG A 317 -15.82 -4.49 8.35
C ARG A 317 -16.27 -3.27 9.17
N HIS A 318 -16.63 -2.17 8.52
CA HIS A 318 -17.13 -0.99 9.22
C HIS A 318 -18.52 -1.24 9.82
N ASN A 319 -18.71 -0.92 11.11
CA ASN A 319 -20.01 -0.98 11.78
C ASN A 319 -20.39 0.42 12.29
N PRO A 320 -21.41 1.08 11.69
CA PRO A 320 -21.79 2.43 12.09
C PRO A 320 -22.31 2.51 13.52
N LYS A 321 -22.84 1.41 14.09
CA LYS A 321 -23.32 1.37 15.47
C LYS A 321 -22.18 1.61 16.48
N VAL A 322 -20.95 1.25 16.14
CA VAL A 322 -19.78 1.49 16.99
C VAL A 322 -19.56 2.99 17.16
N ASN A 323 -19.59 3.76 16.07
CA ASN A 323 -19.43 5.21 16.12
C ASN A 323 -20.52 5.89 16.96
N VAL A 324 -21.78 5.43 16.82
CA VAL A 324 -22.90 5.96 17.62
C VAL A 324 -22.70 5.68 19.10
N LEU A 325 -22.31 4.44 19.45
CA LEU A 325 -22.04 4.07 20.83
C LEU A 325 -20.86 4.86 21.43
N GLU A 326 -19.77 5.02 20.68
CA GLU A 326 -18.61 5.82 21.11
C GLU A 326 -18.97 7.28 21.34
N ALA A 327 -19.79 7.88 20.46
CA ALA A 327 -20.25 9.26 20.63
C ALA A 327 -21.11 9.41 21.90
N VAL A 328 -22.05 8.49 22.14
CA VAL A 328 -22.88 8.50 23.36
C VAL A 328 -22.03 8.35 24.62
N ARG A 329 -21.04 7.46 24.61
CA ARG A 329 -20.09 7.30 25.74
C ARG A 329 -19.31 8.60 26.00
N GLN A 330 -18.81 9.25 24.95
CA GLN A 330 -18.12 10.54 25.10
C GLN A 330 -19.00 11.63 25.69
N VAL A 331 -20.20 11.83 25.16
CA VAL A 331 -21.12 12.85 25.67
C VAL A 331 -21.50 12.60 27.14
N ARG A 332 -21.65 11.32 27.52
CA ARG A 332 -21.99 10.95 28.91
C ARG A 332 -20.83 11.13 29.87
N THR A 333 -19.61 10.80 29.46
CA THR A 333 -18.43 10.85 30.35
C THR A 333 -17.83 12.25 30.46
N LEU A 334 -17.81 13.00 29.35
CA LEU A 334 -17.15 14.29 29.23
C LEU A 334 -18.18 15.42 29.28
N ASP A 335 -18.96 15.45 30.35
CA ASP A 335 -19.95 16.50 30.59
C ASP A 335 -19.30 17.79 31.11
N LYS A 336 -20.12 18.82 31.30
CA LYS A 336 -19.66 20.13 31.80
C LYS A 336 -18.95 20.02 33.16
N GLY A 337 -19.50 19.24 34.09
CA GLY A 337 -18.93 19.07 35.43
C GLY A 337 -17.57 18.35 35.40
N PHE A 338 -17.38 17.44 34.45
CA PHE A 338 -16.10 16.76 34.24
C PHE A 338 -14.95 17.74 33.95
N PHE A 339 -15.20 18.75 33.11
CA PHE A 339 -14.21 19.77 32.75
C PHE A 339 -14.04 20.82 33.85
N GLU A 340 -15.12 21.28 34.49
CA GLU A 340 -15.05 22.25 35.59
C GLU A 340 -14.20 21.72 36.77
N GLN A 341 -14.29 20.43 37.08
CA GLN A 341 -13.45 19.79 38.12
C GLN A 341 -11.96 19.69 37.75
N ARG A 342 -11.62 19.89 36.48
CA ARG A 342 -10.27 19.71 35.91
C ARG A 342 -9.75 21.00 35.29
N GLU A 343 -10.28 22.14 35.74
CA GLU A 343 -9.79 23.45 35.34
C GLU A 343 -8.31 23.61 35.72
N GLY A 344 -7.49 24.14 34.81
CA GLY A 344 -6.05 24.30 35.00
C GLY A 344 -5.22 23.00 34.92
N TRP A 345 -5.83 21.88 34.49
CA TRP A 345 -5.09 20.65 34.21
C TRP A 345 -4.51 20.66 32.79
N GLY A 346 -3.52 19.80 32.54
CA GLY A 346 -2.86 19.68 31.23
C GLY A 346 -1.61 20.53 31.09
N CYS A 347 -1.11 20.63 29.86
CA CYS A 347 0.06 21.41 29.50
C CYS A 347 -0.36 22.81 29.00
N ASP A 348 0.25 23.85 29.56
CA ASP A 348 -0.13 25.25 29.30
C ASP A 348 0.26 25.77 27.90
N ALA A 349 0.97 24.96 27.09
CA ALA A 349 1.47 25.38 25.79
C ALA A 349 0.33 25.81 24.84
N PRO A 350 0.37 27.05 24.31
CA PRO A 350 -0.65 27.56 23.40
C PRO A 350 -0.39 27.24 21.93
N ASP A 351 0.78 26.67 21.61
CA ASP A 351 1.30 26.47 20.25
C ASP A 351 0.38 25.67 19.31
N PRO A 352 -0.29 24.58 19.73
CA PRO A 352 -1.00 23.71 18.80
C PRO A 352 -2.32 24.32 18.31
N ILE A 353 -2.55 24.21 16.99
CA ILE A 353 -3.82 24.49 16.32
C ILE A 353 -4.32 23.19 15.70
N PHE A 354 -5.41 22.64 16.21
CA PHE A 354 -6.05 21.45 15.66
C PHE A 354 -7.09 21.85 14.61
N ILE A 355 -7.00 21.26 13.43
CA ILE A 355 -8.06 21.36 12.41
C ILE A 355 -8.76 20.01 12.33
N VAL A 356 -9.99 19.97 12.83
CA VAL A 356 -10.82 18.76 12.92
C VAL A 356 -12.04 18.87 12.02
N GLY A 357 -12.74 17.77 11.77
CA GLY A 357 -14.02 17.78 11.06
C GLY A 357 -14.26 16.49 10.28
N LEU A 358 -15.35 16.47 9.52
CA LEU A 358 -15.59 15.35 8.60
C LEU A 358 -14.56 15.36 7.46
N PRO A 359 -14.10 14.20 6.97
CA PRO A 359 -13.35 14.12 5.73
C PRO A 359 -14.07 14.89 4.61
N ARG A 360 -13.31 15.62 3.77
CA ARG A 360 -13.83 16.43 2.66
C ARG A 360 -14.66 17.66 3.07
N ALA A 361 -14.57 18.10 4.32
CA ALA A 361 -15.18 19.35 4.78
C ALA A 361 -14.38 20.62 4.43
N GLY A 362 -13.18 20.49 3.86
CA GLY A 362 -12.32 21.62 3.50
C GLY A 362 -11.19 21.93 4.49
N SER A 363 -10.84 21.00 5.38
CA SER A 363 -9.77 21.16 6.37
C SER A 363 -8.42 21.54 5.75
N THR A 364 -8.04 20.95 4.62
CA THR A 364 -6.78 21.30 3.92
C THR A 364 -6.76 22.74 3.39
N LEU A 365 -7.90 23.28 2.98
CA LEU A 365 -7.97 24.70 2.57
C LEU A 365 -7.76 25.61 3.78
N LEU A 366 -8.37 25.28 4.93
CA LEU A 366 -8.17 26.03 6.17
C LEU A 366 -6.71 25.98 6.64
N GLU A 367 -6.09 24.81 6.55
CA GLU A 367 -4.67 24.63 6.83
C GLU A 367 -3.80 25.52 5.95
N GLN A 368 -4.03 25.53 4.63
CA GLN A 368 -3.29 26.40 3.69
C GLN A 368 -3.48 27.89 4.00
N ILE A 369 -4.70 28.31 4.33
CA ILE A 369 -4.98 29.70 4.70
C ILE A 369 -4.19 30.08 5.96
N LEU A 370 -4.22 29.25 7.00
CA LEU A 370 -3.54 29.55 8.26
C LEU A 370 -2.02 29.48 8.12
N ALA A 371 -1.49 28.48 7.41
CA ALA A 371 -0.07 28.30 7.15
C ALA A 371 0.54 29.42 6.28
N SER A 372 -0.29 30.25 5.63
CA SER A 372 0.19 31.46 4.93
C SER A 372 0.64 32.58 5.89
N HIS A 373 0.31 32.48 7.18
CA HIS A 373 0.72 33.45 8.19
C HIS A 373 2.14 33.15 8.69
N SER A 374 3.00 34.16 8.79
CA SER A 374 4.41 34.06 9.21
C SER A 374 4.69 33.51 10.62
N LYS A 375 3.64 33.15 11.39
CA LYS A 375 3.73 32.63 12.76
C LYS A 375 3.13 31.23 12.88
N VAL A 376 2.56 30.71 11.80
CA VAL A 376 1.82 29.46 11.78
C VAL A 376 2.41 28.59 10.69
N GLU A 377 2.82 27.39 11.05
CA GLU A 377 3.25 26.38 10.08
C GLU A 377 2.20 25.28 9.94
N GLY A 378 1.97 24.84 8.71
CA GLY A 378 1.25 23.60 8.44
C GLY A 378 2.16 22.42 8.69
N THR A 379 1.69 21.41 9.43
CA THR A 379 2.39 20.11 9.53
C THR A 379 1.68 19.06 8.67
N SER A 380 1.94 17.78 8.90
CA SER A 380 1.20 16.68 8.27
C SER A 380 0.01 16.23 9.13
N GLU A 381 -0.70 15.17 8.73
CA GLU A 381 -1.69 14.55 9.63
C GLU A 381 -0.97 13.78 10.74
N LEU A 382 -0.99 14.30 11.98
CA LEU A 382 -0.26 13.71 13.11
C LEU A 382 -1.08 12.59 13.76
N GLN A 383 -0.45 11.44 14.02
CA GLN A 383 -1.12 10.26 14.60
C GLN A 383 -1.12 10.26 16.13
N ASP A 384 -0.47 11.24 16.75
CA ASP A 384 -0.15 11.28 18.17
C ASP A 384 -1.38 11.25 19.08
N ILE A 385 -2.43 12.04 18.78
CA ILE A 385 -3.69 12.01 19.55
C ILE A 385 -4.37 10.63 19.47
N ILE A 386 -4.31 9.99 18.31
CA ILE A 386 -4.84 8.64 18.11
C ILE A 386 -4.01 7.63 18.91
N ALA A 387 -2.69 7.77 18.93
CA ALA A 387 -1.79 6.93 19.73
C ALA A 387 -2.06 7.09 21.23
N ILE A 388 -2.16 8.32 21.73
CA ILE A 388 -2.47 8.63 23.13
C ILE A 388 -3.83 8.05 23.52
N SER A 389 -4.87 8.22 22.69
CA SER A 389 -6.19 7.66 23.00
C SER A 389 -6.18 6.13 23.04
N ARG A 390 -5.38 5.47 22.19
CA ARG A 390 -5.19 4.00 22.21
C ARG A 390 -4.45 3.53 23.45
N GLU A 391 -3.41 4.26 23.86
CA GLU A 391 -2.67 4.00 25.10
C GLU A 391 -3.61 4.06 26.30
N ILE A 392 -4.36 5.16 26.43
CA ILE A 392 -5.34 5.36 27.50
C ILE A 392 -6.39 4.24 27.46
N ALA A 393 -6.94 3.93 26.28
CA ALA A 393 -7.98 2.91 26.12
C ALA A 393 -7.59 1.53 26.68
N GLY A 394 -6.28 1.23 26.75
CA GLY A 394 -5.77 -0.01 27.33
C GLY A 394 -6.35 -1.25 26.65
N LYS A 395 -6.54 -1.18 25.32
CA LYS A 395 -7.14 -2.28 24.55
C LYS A 395 -6.29 -3.55 24.72
N CYS A 396 -6.93 -4.60 25.22
CA CYS A 396 -6.33 -5.92 25.36
C CYS A 396 -7.21 -6.95 24.66
N ARG A 397 -6.70 -8.18 24.50
CA ARG A 397 -7.46 -9.30 23.90
C ARG A 397 -8.81 -9.53 24.59
N GLU A 398 -8.91 -9.26 25.89
CA GLU A 398 -10.11 -9.46 26.70
C GLU A 398 -11.09 -8.27 26.66
N ASN A 399 -10.63 -7.07 26.30
CA ASN A 399 -11.47 -5.90 26.08
C ASN A 399 -11.09 -5.17 24.79
N PRO A 400 -11.52 -5.68 23.62
CA PRO A 400 -11.14 -5.13 22.32
C PRO A 400 -11.64 -3.69 22.09
N SER A 401 -12.75 -3.33 22.74
CA SER A 401 -13.32 -1.97 22.69
C SER A 401 -12.56 -0.96 23.56
N GLY A 402 -11.76 -1.42 24.53
CA GLY A 402 -11.08 -0.57 25.51
C GLY A 402 -12.05 0.14 26.46
N LYS A 403 -11.50 0.93 27.41
CA LYS A 403 -12.28 1.69 28.40
C LYS A 403 -12.32 3.19 28.13
N TYR A 404 -11.91 3.62 26.93
CA TYR A 404 -11.99 5.02 26.53
C TYR A 404 -13.43 5.38 26.12
N PRO A 405 -14.00 6.50 26.59
CA PRO A 405 -13.38 7.57 27.39
C PRO A 405 -13.50 7.44 28.92
N GLU A 406 -14.19 6.43 29.46
CA GLU A 406 -14.51 6.32 30.90
C GLU A 406 -13.27 6.27 31.81
N ASN A 407 -12.17 5.72 31.32
CA ASN A 407 -10.88 5.71 32.00
C ASN A 407 -10.26 7.11 32.22
N LEU A 408 -10.67 8.14 31.48
CA LEU A 408 -10.22 9.52 31.70
C LEU A 408 -10.58 10.03 33.11
N VAL A 409 -11.63 9.47 33.73
CA VAL A 409 -12.04 9.80 35.11
C VAL A 409 -10.93 9.48 36.11
N GLN A 410 -10.12 8.44 35.84
CA GLN A 410 -9.12 7.91 36.78
C GLN A 410 -7.74 8.58 36.62
N LEU A 411 -7.55 9.41 35.60
CA LEU A 411 -6.27 10.08 35.36
C LEU A 411 -6.09 11.27 36.30
N THR A 412 -4.86 11.50 36.74
CA THR A 412 -4.47 12.64 37.60
C THR A 412 -4.07 13.86 36.77
N ALA A 413 -3.99 15.02 37.42
CA ALA A 413 -3.53 16.27 36.79
C ALA A 413 -2.12 16.14 36.21
N GLU A 414 -1.22 15.47 36.91
CA GLU A 414 0.15 15.17 36.46
C GLU A 414 0.12 14.35 35.18
N ARG A 415 -0.73 13.31 35.13
CA ARG A 415 -0.81 12.46 33.95
C ARG A 415 -1.34 13.22 32.73
N PHE A 416 -2.34 14.07 32.89
CA PHE A 416 -2.82 14.90 31.77
C PHE A 416 -1.74 15.87 31.27
N ARG A 417 -0.96 16.47 32.18
CA ARG A 417 0.18 17.32 31.83
C ARG A 417 1.25 16.56 31.07
N GLU A 418 1.67 15.39 31.57
CA GLU A 418 2.65 14.52 30.91
C GLU A 418 2.23 14.14 29.48
N LEU A 419 0.94 13.85 29.26
CA LEU A 419 0.43 13.52 27.93
C LEU A 419 0.51 14.72 26.98
N GLY A 420 0.18 15.93 27.46
CA GLY A 420 0.31 17.16 26.68
C GLY A 420 1.77 17.49 26.33
N GLU A 421 2.67 17.39 27.30
CA GLU A 421 4.11 17.56 27.10
C GLU A 421 4.69 16.49 26.15
N SER A 422 4.23 15.25 26.28
CA SER A 422 4.65 14.18 25.40
C SER A 422 4.20 14.44 23.96
N TYR A 423 2.96 14.89 23.74
CA TYR A 423 2.49 15.30 22.42
C TYR A 423 3.38 16.39 21.81
N LEU A 424 3.74 17.43 22.56
CA LEU A 424 4.61 18.50 22.06
C LEU A 424 6.02 17.99 21.72
N ARG A 425 6.53 17.05 22.51
CA ARG A 425 7.85 16.45 22.31
C ARG A 425 7.89 15.54 21.09
N THR A 426 6.90 14.64 20.93
CA THR A 426 6.87 13.68 19.82
C THR A 426 6.59 14.36 18.49
N THR A 427 5.81 15.44 18.50
CA THR A 427 5.51 16.22 17.30
C THR A 427 6.62 17.19 16.89
N ARG A 428 7.68 17.36 17.70
CA ARG A 428 8.75 18.35 17.42
C ARG A 428 9.48 18.08 16.12
N ILE A 429 9.62 16.82 15.70
CA ILE A 429 10.34 16.46 14.47
C ILE A 429 9.62 16.90 13.18
N GLN A 430 8.30 17.09 13.23
CA GLN A 430 7.50 17.59 12.10
C GLN A 430 7.32 19.13 12.12
N ARG A 431 7.96 19.83 13.06
CA ARG A 431 7.78 21.26 13.32
C ARG A 431 9.05 22.04 13.00
N GLY A 432 8.87 23.27 12.53
CA GLY A 432 9.90 24.29 12.47
C GLY A 432 9.95 25.10 13.77
N ASP A 433 10.48 26.32 13.66
CA ASP A 433 10.60 27.26 14.79
C ASP A 433 9.41 28.23 14.89
N SER A 434 8.33 27.97 14.15
CA SER A 434 7.14 28.81 14.19
C SER A 434 6.46 28.76 15.58
N PRO A 435 5.95 29.89 16.09
CA PRO A 435 5.25 29.94 17.38
C PRO A 435 4.00 29.05 17.47
N PHE A 436 3.31 28.84 16.34
CA PHE A 436 2.15 27.97 16.24
C PHE A 436 2.35 26.94 15.13
N PHE A 437 1.77 25.76 15.32
CA PHE A 437 1.79 24.69 14.32
C PHE A 437 0.41 24.05 14.21
N ILE A 438 0.07 23.60 13.01
CA ILE A 438 -1.23 23.00 12.72
C ILE A 438 -1.11 21.48 12.77
N ASP A 439 -1.90 20.82 13.62
CA ASP A 439 -2.24 19.39 13.46
C ASP A 439 -3.56 19.27 12.69
N LYS A 440 -3.44 18.96 11.40
CA LYS A 440 -4.61 18.72 10.52
C LYS A 440 -4.85 17.22 10.44
N MET A 441 -5.63 16.72 11.40
CA MET A 441 -6.14 15.35 11.42
C MET A 441 -7.68 15.42 11.57
N PRO A 442 -8.47 15.32 10.49
CA PRO A 442 -9.91 15.54 10.56
C PRO A 442 -10.59 14.66 11.63
N ASN A 443 -10.16 13.39 11.70
CA ASN A 443 -10.67 12.39 12.63
C ASN A 443 -10.42 12.69 14.11
N ASN A 444 -9.56 13.66 14.45
CA ASN A 444 -9.38 14.12 15.83
C ASN A 444 -10.64 14.78 16.40
N PHE A 445 -11.69 15.01 15.59
CA PHE A 445 -13.01 15.40 16.11
C PHE A 445 -13.53 14.42 17.18
N ARG A 446 -13.14 13.13 17.11
CA ARG A 446 -13.47 12.10 18.11
C ARG A 446 -12.70 12.24 19.42
N HIS A 447 -11.74 13.15 19.50
CA HIS A 447 -10.83 13.28 20.63
C HIS A 447 -10.76 14.72 21.15
N ILE A 448 -11.69 15.59 20.77
CA ILE A 448 -11.73 17.01 21.20
C ILE A 448 -11.66 17.13 22.72
N GLY A 449 -12.42 16.29 23.44
CA GLY A 449 -12.41 16.32 24.91
C GLY A 449 -11.05 15.93 25.49
N LEU A 450 -10.37 14.93 24.92
CA LEU A 450 -9.00 14.56 25.32
C LEU A 450 -8.02 15.70 25.01
N ILE A 451 -8.06 16.26 23.81
CA ILE A 451 -7.21 17.37 23.39
C ILE A 451 -7.33 18.53 24.37
N HIS A 452 -8.55 18.92 24.73
CA HIS A 452 -8.78 20.00 25.68
C HIS A 452 -8.24 19.68 27.10
N LEU A 453 -8.27 18.42 27.53
CA LEU A 453 -7.72 18.02 28.84
C LEU A 453 -6.20 18.01 28.88
N ILE A 454 -5.52 17.65 27.78
CA ILE A 454 -4.05 17.59 27.75
C ILE A 454 -3.41 18.91 27.31
N LEU A 455 -4.12 19.72 26.53
CA LEU A 455 -3.67 20.97 25.93
C LEU A 455 -4.79 22.04 26.01
N PRO A 456 -5.14 22.51 27.21
CA PRO A 456 -6.27 23.42 27.44
C PRO A 456 -6.18 24.74 26.65
N ASN A 457 -4.97 25.21 26.34
CA ASN A 457 -4.72 26.47 25.65
C ASN A 457 -4.54 26.33 24.12
N SER A 458 -4.71 25.11 23.59
CA SER A 458 -4.70 24.84 22.15
C SER A 458 -5.96 25.37 21.45
N LYS A 459 -5.87 25.60 20.15
CA LYS A 459 -6.97 26.14 19.33
C LYS A 459 -7.57 24.96 18.58
N ILE A 460 -8.89 24.80 18.61
CA ILE A 460 -9.57 23.73 17.88
C ILE A 460 -10.52 24.37 16.86
N ILE A 461 -10.24 24.16 15.58
CA ILE A 461 -11.02 24.68 14.46
C ILE A 461 -11.79 23.51 13.84
N ASP A 462 -13.12 23.58 13.94
CA ASP A 462 -14.03 22.60 13.35
C ASP A 462 -14.39 23.00 11.91
N ALA A 463 -13.83 22.29 10.94
CA ALA A 463 -14.11 22.46 9.52
C ALA A 463 -15.49 21.90 9.18
N ARG A 464 -16.46 22.79 8.95
CA ARG A 464 -17.84 22.42 8.63
C ARG A 464 -18.18 22.65 7.16
N ARG A 465 -18.78 21.63 6.58
CA ARG A 465 -19.50 21.66 5.30
C ARG A 465 -20.80 20.90 5.48
N HIS A 466 -21.80 21.19 4.66
CA HIS A 466 -23.09 20.47 4.72
C HIS A 466 -22.86 18.95 4.75
N PRO A 467 -23.41 18.19 5.72
CA PRO A 467 -23.08 16.78 5.92
C PRO A 467 -23.26 15.93 4.66
N MET A 468 -24.33 16.17 3.90
CA MET A 468 -24.56 15.47 2.63
C MET A 468 -23.46 15.76 1.59
N GLY A 469 -22.92 16.98 1.58
CA GLY A 469 -21.80 17.33 0.70
C GLY A 469 -20.53 16.57 1.06
N CYS A 470 -20.26 16.37 2.36
CA CYS A 470 -19.15 15.53 2.82
C CYS A 470 -19.39 14.05 2.49
N CYS A 471 -20.58 13.53 2.80
CA CYS A 471 -20.94 12.14 2.51
C CYS A 471 -20.85 11.82 1.01
N PHE A 472 -21.38 12.69 0.14
CA PHE A 472 -21.28 12.50 -1.30
C PHE A 472 -19.83 12.62 -1.79
N SER A 473 -19.07 13.61 -1.29
CA SER A 473 -17.65 13.76 -1.64
C SER A 473 -16.81 12.57 -1.19
N GLY A 474 -17.16 11.93 -0.07
CA GLY A 474 -16.53 10.70 0.38
C GLY A 474 -16.99 9.47 -0.41
N PHE A 475 -18.27 9.40 -0.76
CA PHE A 475 -18.84 8.31 -1.55
C PHE A 475 -18.19 8.16 -2.93
N LYS A 476 -17.85 9.28 -3.58
CA LYS A 476 -17.17 9.28 -4.89
C LYS A 476 -15.64 9.16 -4.82
N GLN A 477 -15.07 9.04 -3.61
CA GLN A 477 -13.64 8.92 -3.41
C GLN A 477 -13.28 7.47 -3.06
N LEU A 478 -12.27 6.94 -3.72
CA LEU A 478 -11.64 5.70 -3.31
C LEU A 478 -10.69 5.99 -2.12
N PHE A 479 -10.93 5.33 -0.99
CA PHE A 479 -10.16 5.43 0.26
C PHE A 479 -9.40 4.15 0.56
#